data_AF-A0A6J5TZZ0-F1
#
_entry.id   AF-A0A6J5TZZ0-F1
#
_cell.length_a   1.000
_cell.length_b   1.000
_cell.length_c   1.000
_cell.angle_alpha   90.00
_cell.angle_beta   90.00
_cell.angle_gamma   90.00
#
_symmetry.space_group_name_H-M   'P 1'
#
loop_
_entity.id
_entity.type
_entity.pdbx_description
1 polymer ?
#
loop_
_entity_poly.entity_id
_entity_poly.type
_entity_poly.pdbx_seq_one_letter_code
_entity_poly.pdbx_strand_id
1 'polypeptide(L)'
;MKLARSQALELLDNMCEVIKHEDINELLTAADFRASKLGMFEFIDRVLQAKPNLVWTSMRRNLFQFAIEYSDNNCALHVAGMLSPLARLDNISGAALKMQRELQWFKEVENIVRPLLKESLNKEYKMPREMFSENHNQLVKEGERWMKETAFSCTVVGALIITIMFAATFIIPGGNNGETGFPIFLHKKLFMAFIVSDAISLFSSTTSVLMFLGILTSRYAVDDFLTSLPTKMIIGLSTVFISIATMMVAFSSALFIIIHEQSWIVIPMIFLASVPVTSFI
;
A
#
# COMPACT_ATOMS: atom_id res chain seq x y z
N MET A 1 -24.30 -6.73 -46.54
CA MET A 1 -23.46 -7.19 -45.42
C MET A 1 -24.26 -7.70 -44.20
N LYS A 2 -25.36 -7.05 -43.78
CA LYS A 2 -26.16 -7.48 -42.62
C LYS A 2 -26.87 -8.85 -42.76
N LEU A 3 -27.38 -9.18 -43.96
CA LEU A 3 -28.09 -10.45 -44.21
C LEU A 3 -27.17 -11.67 -44.11
N ALA A 4 -25.96 -11.59 -44.70
CA ALA A 4 -24.97 -12.67 -44.62
C ALA A 4 -24.48 -12.91 -43.18
N ARG A 5 -24.41 -11.87 -42.35
CA ARG A 5 -24.06 -12.00 -40.93
C ARG A 5 -25.17 -12.69 -40.13
N SER A 6 -26.45 -12.40 -40.39
CA SER A 6 -27.55 -13.07 -39.68
C SER A 6 -27.65 -14.54 -40.05
N GLN A 7 -27.47 -14.88 -41.34
CA GLN A 7 -27.45 -16.27 -41.80
C GLN A 7 -26.28 -17.07 -41.21
N ALA A 8 -25.11 -16.44 -41.07
CA ALA A 8 -23.95 -17.06 -40.44
C ALA A 8 -24.17 -17.33 -38.93
N LEU A 9 -24.86 -16.42 -38.23
CA LEU A 9 -25.21 -16.59 -36.81
C LEU A 9 -26.27 -17.68 -36.60
N GLU A 10 -27.26 -17.77 -37.48
CA GLU A 10 -28.28 -18.83 -37.44
C GLU A 10 -27.67 -20.21 -37.69
N LEU A 11 -26.73 -20.30 -38.63
CA LEU A 11 -25.96 -21.53 -38.86
C LEU A 11 -25.13 -21.91 -37.63
N LEU A 12 -24.49 -20.92 -36.99
CA LEU A 12 -23.71 -21.13 -35.77
C LEU A 12 -24.58 -21.63 -34.61
N ASP A 13 -25.80 -21.12 -34.43
CA ASP A 13 -26.72 -21.61 -33.40
C ASP A 13 -27.11 -23.07 -33.64
N ASN A 14 -27.40 -23.42 -34.89
CA ASN A 14 -27.70 -24.81 -35.25
C ASN A 14 -26.51 -25.74 -35.02
N MET A 15 -25.28 -25.28 -35.31
CA MET A 15 -24.06 -26.03 -34.99
C MET A 15 -23.86 -26.18 -33.48
N CYS A 16 -24.16 -25.14 -32.69
CA CYS A 16 -24.04 -25.18 -31.23
C CYS A 16 -24.99 -26.19 -30.59
N GLU A 17 -26.19 -26.39 -31.14
CA GLU A 17 -27.10 -27.46 -30.70
C GLU A 17 -26.53 -28.86 -30.94
N VAL A 18 -25.86 -29.08 -32.07
CA VAL A 18 -25.19 -30.36 -32.36
C VAL A 18 -24.00 -30.59 -31.44
N ILE A 19 -23.20 -29.54 -31.22
CA ILE A 19 -21.99 -29.56 -30.38
C ILE A 19 -22.29 -29.99 -28.94
N LYS A 20 -23.45 -29.63 -28.37
CA LYS A 20 -23.85 -30.01 -26.99
C LYS A 20 -23.83 -31.52 -26.75
N HIS A 21 -24.08 -32.32 -27.79
CA HIS A 21 -24.26 -33.77 -27.68
C HIS A 21 -23.11 -34.61 -28.27
N GLU A 22 -22.13 -34.00 -28.95
CA GLU A 22 -20.98 -34.69 -29.56
C GLU A 22 -19.68 -34.53 -28.77
N ASP A 23 -18.80 -35.53 -28.76
CA ASP A 23 -17.48 -35.47 -28.11
C ASP A 23 -16.37 -34.97 -29.08
N ILE A 24 -16.49 -33.72 -29.50
CA ILE A 24 -15.59 -33.05 -30.46
C ILE A 24 -14.72 -31.96 -29.81
N ASN A 25 -14.38 -32.12 -28.53
CA ASN A 25 -13.70 -31.08 -27.73
C ASN A 25 -12.36 -30.64 -28.33
N GLU A 26 -11.60 -31.54 -28.96
CA GLU A 26 -10.31 -31.22 -29.59
C GLU A 26 -10.48 -30.35 -30.85
N LEU A 27 -11.49 -30.66 -31.66
CA LEU A 27 -11.82 -29.90 -32.87
C LEU A 27 -12.40 -28.52 -32.52
N LEU A 28 -13.23 -28.46 -31.47
CA LEU A 28 -13.76 -27.21 -30.92
C LEU A 28 -12.65 -26.34 -30.33
N THR A 29 -11.69 -26.95 -29.62
CA THR A 29 -10.52 -26.21 -29.10
C THR A 29 -9.72 -25.59 -30.24
N ALA A 30 -9.53 -26.30 -31.36
CA ALA A 30 -8.86 -25.76 -32.55
C ALA A 30 -9.67 -24.68 -33.29
N ALA A 31 -11.00 -24.79 -33.28
CA ALA A 31 -11.91 -23.80 -33.86
C ALA A 31 -11.99 -22.53 -33.01
N ASP A 32 -12.13 -22.65 -31.68
CA ASP A 32 -12.07 -21.55 -30.71
C ASP A 32 -10.71 -20.85 -30.75
N PHE A 33 -9.64 -21.61 -30.95
CA PHE A 33 -8.30 -21.07 -31.19
C PHE A 33 -8.25 -20.19 -32.45
N ARG A 34 -8.81 -20.65 -33.58
CA ARG A 34 -8.90 -19.85 -34.81
C ARG A 34 -9.85 -18.66 -34.68
N ALA A 35 -10.96 -18.81 -33.97
CA ALA A 35 -11.92 -17.74 -33.73
C ALA A 35 -11.35 -16.64 -32.83
N SER A 36 -10.59 -17.03 -31.81
CA SER A 36 -9.81 -16.12 -30.96
C SER A 36 -8.78 -15.34 -31.77
N LYS A 37 -8.07 -16.03 -32.67
CA LYS A 37 -7.13 -15.40 -33.62
C LYS A 37 -7.81 -14.36 -34.53
N LEU A 38 -9.08 -14.54 -34.85
CA LEU A 38 -9.81 -13.67 -35.78
C LEU A 38 -10.70 -12.63 -35.08
N GLY A 39 -10.69 -12.56 -33.74
CA GLY A 39 -11.53 -11.62 -32.97
C GLY A 39 -13.03 -11.91 -33.12
N MET A 40 -13.41 -13.16 -33.38
CA MET A 40 -14.81 -13.57 -33.58
C MET A 40 -15.50 -13.83 -32.25
N PHE A 41 -15.76 -12.77 -31.48
CA PHE A 41 -16.36 -12.87 -30.14
C PHE A 41 -17.71 -13.57 -30.11
N GLU A 42 -18.58 -13.32 -31.10
CA GLU A 42 -19.91 -13.96 -31.22
C GLU A 42 -19.80 -15.49 -31.40
N PHE A 43 -18.74 -15.96 -32.05
CA PHE A 43 -18.47 -17.39 -32.20
C PHE A 43 -18.06 -18.02 -30.87
N ILE A 44 -17.09 -17.40 -30.19
CA ILE A 44 -16.52 -17.89 -28.93
C ILE A 44 -17.59 -17.90 -27.84
N ASP A 45 -18.38 -16.83 -27.70
CA ASP A 45 -19.45 -16.74 -26.69
C ASP A 45 -20.50 -17.86 -26.86
N ARG A 46 -20.96 -18.09 -28.10
CA ARG A 46 -21.97 -19.12 -28.39
C ARG A 46 -21.46 -20.54 -28.20
N VAL A 47 -20.20 -20.82 -28.60
CA VAL A 47 -19.57 -22.13 -28.39
C VAL A 47 -19.34 -22.39 -26.90
N LEU A 48 -18.92 -21.39 -26.12
CA LEU A 48 -18.75 -21.51 -24.67
C LEU A 48 -20.09 -21.68 -23.93
N GLN A 49 -21.17 -21.04 -24.38
CA GLN A 49 -22.51 -21.26 -23.83
C GLN A 49 -23.01 -22.68 -24.10
N ALA A 50 -22.69 -23.24 -25.28
CA ALA A 50 -23.03 -24.61 -25.63
C ALA A 50 -22.19 -25.64 -24.84
N LYS A 51 -20.91 -25.36 -24.59
CA LYS A 51 -20.00 -26.22 -23.82
C LYS A 51 -19.09 -25.42 -22.86
N PRO A 52 -19.56 -25.16 -21.62
CA PRO A 52 -18.81 -24.37 -20.63
C PRO A 52 -17.51 -25.03 -20.17
N ASN A 53 -17.40 -26.36 -20.31
CA ASN A 53 -16.23 -27.14 -19.96
C ASN A 53 -15.02 -26.89 -20.89
N LEU A 54 -15.23 -26.31 -22.09
CA LEU A 54 -14.15 -25.91 -22.99
C LEU A 54 -13.29 -24.75 -22.46
N VAL A 55 -13.80 -23.97 -21.50
CA VAL A 55 -12.98 -22.95 -20.80
C VAL A 55 -11.77 -23.59 -20.12
N TRP A 56 -11.87 -24.87 -19.74
CA TRP A 56 -10.92 -25.60 -18.92
C TRP A 56 -10.14 -26.69 -19.67
N THR A 57 -10.32 -26.86 -20.99
CA THR A 57 -9.74 -28.00 -21.73
C THR A 57 -8.22 -27.93 -21.95
N SER A 58 -7.52 -28.82 -21.23
CA SER A 58 -6.40 -29.73 -21.58
C SER A 58 -5.24 -29.35 -22.54
N MET A 59 -5.02 -28.10 -22.94
CA MET A 59 -3.75 -27.72 -23.60
C MET A 59 -2.97 -26.67 -22.82
N ARG A 60 -2.46 -27.01 -21.62
CA ARG A 60 -1.48 -26.23 -20.81
C ARG A 60 -1.82 -24.75 -20.50
N ARG A 61 -2.89 -24.18 -21.08
CA ARG A 61 -3.32 -22.77 -21.07
C ARG A 61 -4.84 -22.74 -21.25
N ASN A 62 -5.53 -21.85 -20.53
CA ASN A 62 -6.97 -21.61 -20.72
C ASN A 62 -7.19 -20.55 -21.82
N LEU A 63 -8.43 -20.45 -22.33
CA LEU A 63 -8.82 -19.49 -23.37
C LEU A 63 -8.48 -18.04 -23.00
N PHE A 64 -8.57 -17.70 -21.72
CA PHE A 64 -8.19 -16.39 -21.17
C PHE A 64 -6.69 -16.09 -21.32
N GLN A 65 -5.84 -17.07 -21.03
CA GLN A 65 -4.39 -16.95 -21.21
C GLN A 65 -4.01 -16.80 -22.69
N PHE A 66 -4.79 -17.40 -23.60
CA PHE A 66 -4.60 -17.22 -25.04
C PHE A 66 -5.07 -15.85 -25.54
N ALA A 67 -6.21 -15.37 -25.06
CA ALA A 67 -6.71 -14.02 -25.38
C ALA A 67 -5.73 -12.92 -24.94
N ILE A 68 -5.07 -13.12 -23.79
CA ILE A 68 -4.00 -12.25 -23.27
C ILE A 68 -2.76 -12.27 -24.17
N GLU A 69 -2.33 -13.46 -24.64
CA GLU A 69 -1.16 -13.62 -25.52
C GLU A 69 -1.37 -13.04 -26.93
N TYR A 70 -2.61 -12.93 -27.42
CA TYR A 70 -2.86 -12.61 -28.82
C TYR A 70 -2.80 -11.11 -29.19
N SER A 71 -3.09 -10.18 -28.28
CA SER A 71 -3.05 -8.75 -28.63
C SER A 71 -1.62 -8.30 -28.97
N ASP A 72 -0.64 -8.67 -28.13
CA ASP A 72 0.75 -8.16 -28.23
C ASP A 72 1.86 -9.18 -27.87
N ASN A 73 1.57 -10.49 -27.93
CA ASN A 73 2.47 -11.53 -27.36
C ASN A 73 2.71 -11.33 -25.85
N ASN A 74 1.78 -10.64 -25.18
CA ASN A 74 1.83 -10.37 -23.75
C ASN A 74 1.45 -11.64 -22.99
N CYS A 75 2.35 -12.16 -22.17
CA CYS A 75 1.97 -13.19 -21.19
C CYS A 75 1.16 -12.57 -20.02
N ALA A 76 0.58 -13.40 -19.16
CA ALA A 76 -0.17 -12.93 -17.99
C ALA A 76 0.62 -11.95 -17.10
N LEU A 77 1.95 -12.11 -17.01
CA LEU A 77 2.81 -11.21 -16.24
C LEU A 77 2.99 -9.84 -16.90
N HIS A 78 2.99 -9.75 -18.23
CA HIS A 78 2.98 -8.45 -18.93
C HIS A 78 1.68 -7.69 -18.67
N VAL A 79 0.54 -8.39 -18.63
CA VAL A 79 -0.76 -7.78 -18.33
C VAL A 79 -0.82 -7.32 -16.88
N ALA A 80 -0.28 -8.09 -15.94
CA ALA A 80 -0.09 -7.63 -14.57
C ALA A 80 0.89 -6.45 -14.46
N GLY A 81 1.75 -6.29 -15.47
CA GLY A 81 2.67 -5.18 -15.70
C GLY A 81 2.02 -3.87 -16.15
N MET A 82 0.75 -3.92 -16.58
CA MET A 82 0.02 -2.74 -17.04
C MET A 82 -0.54 -1.96 -15.86
N LEU A 83 -0.52 -0.64 -15.96
CA LEU A 83 -1.10 0.24 -14.95
C LEU A 83 -2.61 0.00 -14.85
N SER A 84 -3.11 -0.28 -13.65
CA SER A 84 -4.55 -0.47 -13.45
C SER A 84 -5.35 0.80 -13.83
N PRO A 85 -6.61 0.66 -14.28
CA PRO A 85 -7.45 1.81 -14.59
C PRO A 85 -7.57 2.78 -13.40
N LEU A 86 -7.47 4.08 -13.65
CA LEU A 86 -7.53 5.16 -12.64
C LEU A 86 -8.66 4.98 -11.62
N ALA A 87 -9.85 4.57 -12.07
CA ALA A 87 -11.01 4.35 -11.19
C ALA A 87 -10.79 3.30 -10.08
N ARG A 88 -9.88 2.33 -10.27
CA ARG A 88 -9.49 1.37 -9.23
C ARG A 88 -8.40 1.93 -8.32
N LEU A 89 -7.54 2.83 -8.81
CA LEU A 89 -6.51 3.48 -8.01
C LEU A 89 -7.07 4.60 -7.12
N ASP A 90 -8.17 5.26 -7.51
CA ASP A 90 -8.72 6.41 -6.77
C ASP A 90 -9.23 6.07 -5.36
N ASN A 91 -9.53 4.79 -5.09
CA ASN A 91 -9.90 4.32 -3.77
C ASN A 91 -8.71 4.17 -2.79
N ILE A 92 -7.46 4.34 -3.26
CA ILE A 92 -6.26 4.20 -2.43
C ILE A 92 -5.69 5.59 -2.14
N SER A 93 -5.56 5.93 -0.86
CA SER A 93 -4.95 7.19 -0.43
C SER A 93 -3.43 7.16 -0.62
N GLY A 94 -2.86 8.17 -1.31
CA GLY A 94 -1.41 8.34 -1.45
C GLY A 94 -0.76 7.53 -2.58
N ALA A 95 0.05 8.20 -3.41
CA ALA A 95 0.69 7.60 -4.58
C ALA A 95 1.65 6.44 -4.23
N ALA A 96 2.30 6.48 -3.06
CA ALA A 96 3.19 5.40 -2.62
C ALA A 96 2.43 4.12 -2.27
N LEU A 97 1.23 4.22 -1.68
CA LEU A 97 0.39 3.06 -1.39
C LEU A 97 -0.24 2.48 -2.66
N LYS A 98 -0.58 3.35 -3.63
CA LYS A 98 -0.96 2.92 -4.99
C LYS A 98 0.19 2.11 -5.63
N MET A 99 1.41 2.63 -5.59
CA MET A 99 2.61 1.95 -6.13
C MET A 99 2.86 0.61 -5.45
N GLN A 100 2.79 0.58 -4.11
CA GLN A 100 2.96 -0.67 -3.34
C GLN A 100 1.93 -1.72 -3.74
N ARG A 101 0.67 -1.33 -3.95
CA ARG A 101 -0.40 -2.25 -4.35
C ARG A 101 -0.18 -2.85 -5.74
N GLU A 102 0.14 -2.02 -6.74
CA GLU A 102 0.42 -2.49 -8.10
C GLU A 102 1.61 -3.48 -8.10
N LEU A 103 2.65 -3.17 -7.32
CA LEU A 103 3.82 -4.03 -7.21
C LEU A 103 3.54 -5.34 -6.44
N GLN A 104 2.70 -5.31 -5.41
CA GLN A 104 2.21 -6.53 -4.74
C GLN A 104 1.47 -7.42 -5.74
N TRP A 105 0.56 -6.86 -6.52
CA TRP A 105 -0.17 -7.61 -7.54
C TRP A 105 0.76 -8.22 -8.58
N PHE A 106 1.73 -7.44 -9.09
CA PHE A 106 2.74 -7.95 -10.01
C PHE A 106 3.52 -9.12 -9.42
N LYS A 107 3.92 -9.04 -8.14
CA LYS A 107 4.65 -10.11 -7.44
C LYS A 107 3.81 -11.36 -7.21
N GLU A 108 2.53 -11.22 -6.87
CA GLU A 108 1.63 -12.37 -6.75
C GLU A 108 1.51 -13.12 -8.07
N VAL A 109 1.32 -12.39 -9.19
CA VAL A 109 1.28 -13.01 -10.52
C VAL A 109 2.63 -13.62 -10.88
N GLU A 110 3.74 -12.94 -10.57
CA GLU A 110 5.11 -13.45 -10.79
C GLU A 110 5.38 -14.78 -10.06
N ASN A 111 4.78 -14.99 -8.89
CA ASN A 111 4.91 -16.22 -8.12
C ASN A 111 4.07 -17.38 -8.68
N ILE A 112 2.97 -17.09 -9.38
CA ILE A 112 2.07 -18.11 -9.94
C ILE A 112 2.52 -18.56 -11.33
N VAL A 113 3.09 -17.66 -12.14
CA VAL A 113 3.47 -17.96 -13.53
C VAL A 113 4.72 -18.86 -13.61
N ARG A 114 4.82 -19.62 -14.70
CA ARG A 114 5.99 -20.47 -14.99
C ARG A 114 7.26 -19.60 -15.16
N PRO A 115 8.45 -20.10 -14.77
CA PRO A 115 9.71 -19.35 -14.90
C PRO A 115 9.97 -18.80 -16.32
N LEU A 116 9.65 -19.58 -17.36
CA LEU A 116 9.81 -19.17 -18.77
C LEU A 116 9.04 -17.87 -19.12
N LEU A 117 7.93 -17.58 -18.42
CA LEU A 117 7.12 -16.39 -18.68
C LEU A 117 7.69 -15.13 -18.01
N LYS A 118 8.66 -15.25 -17.11
CA LYS A 118 9.32 -14.10 -16.46
C LYS A 118 10.28 -13.39 -17.39
N GLU A 119 10.82 -14.12 -18.36
CA GLU A 119 11.79 -13.66 -19.36
C GLU A 119 11.21 -13.66 -20.78
N SER A 120 9.92 -14.02 -20.92
CA SER A 120 9.25 -13.97 -22.23
C SER A 120 9.20 -12.53 -22.73
N LEU A 121 9.47 -12.32 -24.01
CA LEU A 121 9.39 -11.00 -24.64
C LEU A 121 8.03 -10.80 -25.30
N ASN A 122 7.46 -9.61 -25.14
CA ASN A 122 6.29 -9.19 -25.93
C ASN A 122 6.71 -8.74 -27.35
N LYS A 123 5.75 -8.27 -28.16
CA LYS A 123 6.02 -7.74 -29.53
C LYS A 123 6.95 -6.53 -29.56
N GLU A 124 7.09 -5.81 -28.45
CA GLU A 124 8.01 -4.68 -28.30
C GLU A 124 9.41 -5.11 -27.82
N TYR A 125 9.68 -6.42 -27.73
CA TYR A 125 10.92 -6.98 -27.19
C TYR A 125 11.20 -6.59 -25.73
N LYS A 126 10.14 -6.37 -24.93
CA LYS A 126 10.26 -6.05 -23.50
C LYS A 126 9.94 -7.28 -22.65
N MET A 127 10.69 -7.43 -21.56
CA MET A 127 10.33 -8.36 -20.50
C MET A 127 9.19 -7.79 -19.63
N PRO A 128 8.42 -8.63 -18.92
CA PRO A 128 7.33 -8.17 -18.06
C PRO A 128 7.78 -7.14 -17.01
N ARG A 129 8.98 -7.32 -16.45
CA ARG A 129 9.51 -6.44 -15.40
C ARG A 129 9.99 -5.09 -15.94
N GLU A 130 10.51 -5.07 -17.16
CA GLU A 130 10.87 -3.83 -17.87
C GLU A 130 9.60 -3.05 -18.18
N MET A 131 8.60 -3.72 -18.76
CA MET A 131 7.29 -3.13 -19.05
C MET A 131 6.60 -2.59 -17.78
N PHE A 132 6.62 -3.33 -16.67
CA PHE A 132 6.08 -2.83 -15.39
C PHE A 132 6.79 -1.56 -14.95
N SER A 133 8.13 -1.54 -15.00
CA SER A 133 8.93 -0.38 -14.56
C SER A 133 8.67 0.85 -15.42
N GLU A 134 8.50 0.68 -16.74
CA GLU A 134 8.14 1.76 -17.66
C GLU A 134 6.74 2.30 -17.37
N ASN A 135 5.74 1.42 -17.31
CA ASN A 135 4.33 1.80 -17.10
C ASN A 135 4.11 2.51 -15.75
N HIS A 136 4.88 2.15 -14.73
CA HIS A 136 4.74 2.68 -13.37
C HIS A 136 5.76 3.77 -13.02
N ASN A 137 6.61 4.20 -13.97
CA ASN A 137 7.66 5.20 -13.71
C ASN A 137 7.10 6.51 -13.14
N GLN A 138 5.97 6.98 -13.66
CA GLN A 138 5.31 8.18 -13.13
C GLN A 138 4.80 7.95 -11.69
N LEU A 139 4.19 6.80 -11.43
CA LEU A 139 3.66 6.46 -10.11
C LEU A 139 4.77 6.31 -9.06
N VAL A 140 5.95 5.80 -9.46
CA VAL A 140 7.15 5.76 -8.62
C VAL A 140 7.58 7.18 -8.24
N LYS A 141 7.65 8.11 -9.19
CA LYS A 141 8.02 9.52 -8.92
C LYS A 141 7.02 10.23 -8.01
N GLU A 142 5.73 9.99 -8.24
CA GLU A 142 4.67 10.53 -7.39
C GLU A 142 4.70 9.92 -5.99
N GLY A 143 4.95 8.60 -5.89
CA GLY A 143 5.13 7.90 -4.63
C GLY A 143 6.35 8.38 -3.84
N GLU A 144 7.48 8.58 -4.52
CA GLU A 144 8.69 9.16 -3.93
C GLU A 144 8.41 10.55 -3.37
N ARG A 145 7.78 11.42 -4.16
CA ARG A 145 7.43 12.78 -3.72
C ARG A 145 6.52 12.74 -2.50
N TRP A 146 5.45 11.96 -2.56
CA TRP A 146 4.49 11.83 -1.45
C TRP A 146 5.16 11.36 -0.16
N MET A 147 6.05 10.36 -0.24
CA MET A 147 6.79 9.86 0.94
C MET A 147 7.77 10.89 1.47
N LYS A 148 8.53 11.58 0.60
CA LYS A 148 9.50 12.61 1.03
C LYS A 148 8.82 13.81 1.68
N GLU A 149 7.72 14.29 1.10
CA GLU A 149 6.94 15.40 1.68
C GLU A 149 6.40 15.02 3.06
N THR A 150 5.79 13.83 3.18
CA THR A 150 5.26 13.34 4.46
C THR A 150 6.38 13.16 5.49
N ALA A 151 7.49 12.52 5.10
CA ALA A 151 8.63 12.30 5.97
C ALA A 151 9.27 13.61 6.44
N PHE A 152 9.36 14.62 5.56
CA PHE A 152 9.86 15.95 5.93
C PHE A 152 8.96 16.61 6.97
N SER A 153 7.64 16.66 6.73
CA SER A 153 6.68 17.23 7.67
C SER A 153 6.73 16.53 9.03
N CYS A 154 6.77 15.19 9.06
CA CYS A 154 6.85 14.44 10.30
C CYS A 154 8.21 14.58 11.00
N THR A 155 9.30 14.74 10.26
CA THR A 155 10.63 15.02 10.84
C THR A 155 10.62 16.35 11.58
N VAL A 156 9.99 17.39 11.02
CA VAL A 156 9.84 18.69 11.69
C VAL A 156 9.05 18.55 12.99
N VAL A 157 7.92 17.83 12.96
CA VAL A 157 7.12 17.55 14.17
C VAL A 157 7.96 16.79 15.20
N GLY A 158 8.68 15.75 14.79
CA GLY A 158 9.55 14.97 15.67
C GLY A 158 10.65 15.82 16.31
N ALA A 159 11.36 16.64 15.51
CA ALA A 159 12.40 17.54 16.00
C ALA A 159 11.88 18.56 17.01
N LEU A 160 10.66 19.09 16.80
CA LEU A 160 10.00 19.97 17.77
C LEU A 160 9.74 19.23 19.09
N ILE A 161 9.20 18.01 19.03
CA ILE A 161 8.95 17.22 20.26
C ILE A 161 10.26 16.93 21.00
N ILE A 162 11.33 16.53 20.29
CA ILE A 162 12.65 16.31 20.90
C ILE A 162 13.11 17.56 21.65
N THR A 163 12.98 18.73 21.02
CA THR A 163 13.41 20.01 21.61
C THR A 163 12.61 20.35 22.86
N ILE A 164 11.28 20.20 22.81
CA ILE A 164 10.38 20.53 23.93
C ILE A 164 10.63 19.58 25.11
N MET A 165 10.71 18.27 24.85
CA MET A 165 10.92 17.25 25.90
C MET A 165 12.33 17.36 26.50
N PHE A 166 13.36 17.52 25.67
CA PHE A 166 14.72 17.74 26.17
C PHE A 166 14.81 18.98 27.09
N ALA A 167 14.14 20.07 26.72
CA ALA A 167 14.05 21.25 27.59
C ALA A 167 13.27 20.96 28.88
N ALA A 168 12.17 20.21 28.81
CA ALA A 168 11.36 19.83 29.97
C ALA A 168 12.13 18.97 30.98
N THR A 169 13.09 18.14 30.54
CA THR A 169 13.98 17.38 31.43
C THR A 169 14.81 18.28 32.35
N PHE A 170 15.22 19.47 31.89
CA PHE A 170 16.01 20.42 32.69
C PHE A 170 15.14 21.47 33.40
N ILE A 171 13.98 21.80 32.84
CA ILE A 171 13.01 22.74 33.42
C ILE A 171 11.96 21.93 34.18
N ILE A 172 12.44 21.29 35.25
CA ILE A 172 11.68 20.31 36.00
C ILE A 172 10.53 21.00 36.78
N PRO A 173 9.28 20.50 36.70
CA PRO A 173 8.16 21.07 37.45
C PRO A 173 8.43 21.01 38.96
N GLY A 174 8.32 22.16 39.63
CA GLY A 174 8.63 22.31 41.05
C GLY A 174 10.08 22.67 41.38
N GLY A 175 11.00 22.58 40.41
CA GLY A 175 12.40 22.94 40.59
C GLY A 175 13.23 21.97 41.44
N ASN A 176 14.47 22.39 41.69
CA ASN A 176 15.46 21.62 42.43
C ASN A 176 15.70 22.23 43.82
N ASN A 177 16.07 21.39 44.78
CA ASN A 177 16.50 21.84 46.10
C ASN A 177 17.84 22.58 45.97
N GLY A 178 17.93 23.80 46.49
CA GLY A 178 19.12 24.66 46.41
C GLY A 178 20.36 24.11 47.11
N GLU A 179 20.20 23.18 48.07
CA GLU A 179 21.32 22.60 48.81
C GLU A 179 21.85 21.30 48.17
N THR A 180 20.94 20.44 47.70
CA THR A 180 21.29 19.10 47.20
C THR A 180 21.29 18.99 45.68
N GLY A 181 20.64 19.93 44.98
CA GLY A 181 20.44 19.90 43.53
C GLY A 181 19.40 18.89 43.05
N PHE A 182 18.80 18.08 43.94
CA PHE A 182 17.80 17.09 43.56
C PHE A 182 16.42 17.71 43.32
N PRO A 183 15.59 17.13 42.42
CA PRO A 183 14.21 17.58 42.22
C PRO A 183 13.40 17.54 43.52
N ILE A 184 12.68 18.63 43.83
CA ILE A 184 11.91 18.75 45.08
C ILE A 184 10.82 17.68 45.18
N PHE A 185 10.25 17.27 44.04
CA PHE A 185 9.18 16.28 43.97
C PHE A 185 9.66 14.85 43.63
N LEU A 186 10.96 14.55 43.77
CA LEU A 186 11.54 13.25 43.36
C LEU A 186 10.76 12.02 43.85
N HIS A 187 10.21 12.07 45.06
CA HIS A 187 9.47 10.95 45.67
C HIS A 187 7.96 10.93 45.38
N LYS A 188 7.44 11.88 44.59
CA LYS A 188 6.03 11.93 44.22
C LYS A 188 5.77 11.05 42.98
N LYS A 189 4.69 10.27 43.01
CA LYS A 189 4.31 9.39 41.88
C LYS A 189 4.10 10.17 40.57
N LEU A 190 3.50 11.36 40.64
CA LEU A 190 3.28 12.23 39.47
C LEU A 190 4.60 12.72 38.86
N PHE A 191 5.62 12.96 39.70
CA PHE A 191 6.95 13.34 39.24
C PHE A 191 7.63 12.23 38.47
N MET A 192 7.56 10.99 38.98
CA MET A 192 8.07 9.83 38.27
C MET A 192 7.32 9.59 36.95
N ALA A 193 6.00 9.80 36.93
CA ALA A 193 5.21 9.72 35.70
C ALA A 193 5.65 10.76 34.65
N PHE A 194 5.96 11.99 35.09
CA PHE A 194 6.51 13.04 34.24
C PHE A 194 7.85 12.62 33.61
N ILE A 195 8.85 12.27 34.43
CA ILE A 195 10.20 11.93 33.94
C ILE A 195 10.20 10.71 33.03
N VAL A 196 9.46 9.66 33.37
CA VAL A 196 9.38 8.45 32.53
C VAL A 196 8.69 8.75 31.20
N SER A 197 7.59 9.52 31.21
CA SER A 197 6.87 9.87 29.98
C SER A 197 7.67 10.80 29.08
N ASP A 198 8.39 11.77 29.67
CA ASP A 198 9.31 12.67 28.97
C ASP A 198 10.42 11.89 28.24
N ALA A 199 11.07 10.94 28.94
CA ALA A 199 12.09 10.08 28.36
C ALA A 199 11.54 9.21 27.21
N ILE A 200 10.39 8.57 27.40
CA ILE A 200 9.75 7.76 26.33
C ILE A 200 9.44 8.64 25.12
N SER A 201 8.89 9.84 25.34
CA SER A 201 8.57 10.77 24.28
C SER A 201 9.81 11.16 23.47
N LEU A 202 10.90 11.51 24.15
CA LEU A 202 12.15 11.92 23.53
C LEU A 202 12.79 10.81 22.70
N PHE A 203 12.93 9.60 23.27
CA PHE A 203 13.53 8.46 22.55
C PHE A 203 12.65 7.99 21.39
N SER A 204 11.32 7.97 21.57
CA SER A 204 10.38 7.62 20.50
C SER A 204 10.43 8.63 19.37
N SER A 205 10.44 9.93 19.68
CA SER A 205 10.56 10.99 18.66
C SER A 205 11.90 10.94 17.92
N THR A 206 13.00 10.69 18.63
CA THR A 206 14.34 10.53 18.02
C THR A 206 14.35 9.34 17.07
N THR A 207 13.78 8.21 17.47
CA THR A 207 13.63 7.02 16.62
C THR A 207 12.83 7.34 15.37
N SER A 208 11.74 8.09 15.52
CA SER A 208 10.92 8.53 14.39
C SER A 208 11.69 9.39 13.39
N VAL A 209 12.41 10.39 13.87
CA VAL A 209 13.25 11.28 13.04
C VAL A 209 14.29 10.47 12.26
N LEU A 210 14.93 9.48 12.89
CA LEU A 210 15.89 8.60 12.20
C LEU A 210 15.22 7.76 11.09
N MET A 211 14.01 7.26 11.33
CA MET A 211 13.25 6.51 10.31
C MET A 211 12.85 7.39 9.13
N PHE A 212 12.37 8.62 9.40
CA PHE A 212 12.03 9.57 8.33
C PHE A 212 13.26 10.09 7.58
N LEU A 213 14.39 10.31 8.26
CA LEU A 213 15.66 10.57 7.59
C LEU A 213 16.07 9.39 6.69
N GLY A 214 15.82 8.16 7.16
CA GLY A 214 15.98 6.95 6.37
C GLY A 214 15.08 6.88 5.13
N ILE A 215 13.90 7.53 5.13
CA ILE A 215 13.02 7.68 3.97
C ILE A 215 13.55 8.76 3.02
N LEU A 216 13.99 9.90 3.55
CA LEU A 216 14.55 10.99 2.74
C LEU A 216 15.83 10.60 1.99
N THR A 217 16.62 9.68 2.56
CA THR A 217 17.91 9.20 2.00
C THR A 217 17.80 7.89 1.22
N SER A 218 16.60 7.32 1.08
CA SER A 218 16.39 6.07 0.32
C SER A 218 16.56 6.25 -1.19
N ARG A 219 16.87 5.16 -1.90
CA ARG A 219 17.09 5.16 -3.36
C ARG A 219 15.79 5.15 -4.17
N TYR A 220 14.67 4.75 -3.57
CA TYR A 220 13.37 4.62 -4.23
C TYR A 220 13.40 3.72 -5.47
N ALA A 221 14.10 2.58 -5.38
CA ALA A 221 13.96 1.54 -6.39
C ALA A 221 12.52 1.00 -6.37
N VAL A 222 12.03 0.49 -7.50
CA VAL A 222 10.66 -0.08 -7.60
C VAL A 222 10.41 -1.08 -6.46
N ASP A 223 11.32 -2.02 -6.23
CA ASP A 223 11.17 -3.05 -5.19
C ASP A 223 11.14 -2.49 -3.76
N ASP A 224 11.70 -1.30 -3.52
CA ASP A 224 11.70 -0.67 -2.21
C ASP A 224 10.26 -0.34 -1.73
N PHE A 225 9.33 -0.13 -2.66
CA PHE A 225 7.93 0.14 -2.35
C PHE A 225 7.18 -1.06 -1.77
N LEU A 226 7.70 -2.29 -1.84
CA LEU A 226 7.03 -3.46 -1.25
C LEU A 226 7.15 -3.49 0.27
N THR A 227 8.38 -3.34 0.77
CA THR A 227 8.71 -3.63 2.17
C THR A 227 9.55 -2.54 2.82
N SER A 228 10.68 -2.15 2.21
CA SER A 228 11.67 -1.28 2.86
C SER A 228 11.11 0.11 3.17
N LEU A 229 10.49 0.77 2.19
CA LEU A 229 9.89 2.10 2.33
C LEU A 229 8.64 2.09 3.23
N PRO A 230 7.63 1.22 3.00
CA PRO A 230 6.46 1.13 3.89
C PRO A 230 6.82 0.82 5.35
N THR A 231 7.79 -0.07 5.58
CA THR A 231 8.20 -0.43 6.96
C THR A 231 8.80 0.76 7.70
N LYS A 232 9.71 1.51 7.06
CA LYS A 232 10.25 2.75 7.65
C LYS A 232 9.14 3.76 7.93
N MET A 233 8.17 3.88 7.02
CA MET A 233 7.04 4.82 7.17
C MET A 233 6.17 4.45 8.38
N ILE A 234 5.83 3.16 8.52
CA ILE A 234 5.01 2.65 9.63
C ILE A 234 5.73 2.85 10.95
N ILE A 235 7.01 2.48 11.05
CA ILE A 235 7.78 2.65 12.29
C ILE A 235 7.91 4.14 12.64
N GLY A 236 8.22 4.98 11.65
CA GLY A 236 8.33 6.43 11.82
C GLY A 236 7.04 7.04 12.35
N LEU A 237 5.90 6.75 11.72
CA LEU A 237 4.59 7.27 12.15
C LEU A 237 4.19 6.74 13.53
N SER A 238 4.33 5.43 13.76
CA SER A 238 3.95 4.80 15.05
C SER A 238 4.73 5.41 16.21
N THR A 239 6.02 5.65 16.03
CA THR A 239 6.87 6.25 17.06
C THR A 239 6.57 7.76 17.28
N VAL A 240 6.14 8.52 16.26
CA VAL A 240 5.59 9.88 16.49
C VAL A 240 4.36 9.83 17.36
N PHE A 241 3.41 8.93 17.08
CA PHE A 241 2.17 8.85 17.86
C PHE A 241 2.43 8.51 19.32
N ILE A 242 3.29 7.54 19.58
CA ILE A 242 3.74 7.20 20.94
C ILE A 242 4.38 8.42 21.62
N SER A 243 5.19 9.19 20.89
CA SER A 243 5.81 10.41 21.40
C SER A 243 4.78 11.49 21.75
N ILE A 244 3.81 11.76 20.88
CA ILE A 244 2.75 12.75 21.14
C ILE A 244 1.92 12.33 22.37
N ALA A 245 1.52 11.06 22.46
CA ALA A 245 0.73 10.56 23.58
C ALA A 245 1.48 10.69 24.91
N THR A 246 2.76 10.29 24.95
CA THR A 246 3.57 10.39 26.17
C THR A 246 3.94 11.83 26.52
N MET A 247 4.15 12.70 25.53
CA MET A 247 4.27 14.15 25.74
C MET A 247 3.03 14.74 26.42
N MET A 248 1.82 14.34 26.02
CA MET A 248 0.59 14.79 26.69
C MET A 248 0.49 14.31 28.14
N VAL A 249 0.94 13.08 28.43
CA VAL A 249 1.01 12.55 29.80
C VAL A 249 2.04 13.31 30.65
N ALA A 250 3.22 13.61 30.09
CA ALA A 250 4.24 14.41 30.76
C ALA A 250 3.69 15.81 31.08
N PHE A 251 3.13 16.49 30.09
CA PHE A 251 2.53 17.82 30.27
C PHE A 251 1.43 17.82 31.33
N SER A 252 0.52 16.83 31.30
CA SER A 252 -0.53 16.69 32.30
C SER A 252 0.05 16.50 33.70
N SER A 253 1.03 15.60 33.84
CA SER A 253 1.71 15.34 35.12
C SER A 253 2.40 16.59 35.67
N ALA A 254 3.07 17.36 34.81
CA ALA A 254 3.71 18.62 35.20
C ALA A 254 2.70 19.65 35.70
N LEU A 255 1.55 19.80 35.04
CA LEU A 255 0.49 20.70 35.48
C LEU A 255 -0.09 20.31 36.84
N PHE A 256 -0.33 19.02 37.08
CA PHE A 256 -0.79 18.54 38.38
C PHE A 256 0.20 18.84 39.50
N ILE A 257 1.50 18.73 39.23
CA ILE A 257 2.55 19.05 40.20
C ILE A 257 2.55 20.55 40.53
N ILE A 258 2.34 21.41 39.53
CA ILE A 258 2.36 22.88 39.70
C ILE A 258 1.08 23.39 40.38
N ILE A 259 -0.09 22.88 40.00
CA ILE A 259 -1.42 23.39 40.41
C ILE A 259 -1.93 22.67 41.67
N HIS A 260 -1.04 22.15 42.52
CA HIS A 260 -1.36 21.20 43.61
C HIS A 260 -2.47 21.66 44.60
N GLU A 261 -2.89 22.94 44.59
CA GLU A 261 -3.98 23.49 45.42
C GLU A 261 -5.28 23.85 44.68
N GLN A 262 -5.35 23.86 43.34
CA GLN A 262 -6.53 24.31 42.56
C GLN A 262 -7.10 23.23 41.65
N SER A 263 -7.72 22.22 42.27
CA SER A 263 -8.29 21.02 41.61
C SER A 263 -9.35 21.31 40.54
N TRP A 264 -10.04 22.46 40.60
CA TRP A 264 -11.09 22.83 39.64
C TRP A 264 -10.55 23.09 38.22
N ILE A 265 -9.31 23.57 38.09
CA ILE A 265 -8.70 23.92 36.78
C ILE A 265 -8.17 22.68 36.06
N VAL A 266 -7.91 21.61 36.80
CA VAL A 266 -7.22 20.44 36.27
C VAL A 266 -8.14 19.56 35.41
N ILE A 267 -9.41 19.45 35.78
CA ILE A 267 -10.41 18.64 35.05
C ILE A 267 -10.60 19.14 33.60
N PRO A 268 -10.81 20.45 33.34
CA PRO A 268 -10.83 20.99 31.97
C PRO A 268 -9.54 20.75 31.19
N MET A 269 -8.37 20.86 31.85
CA MET A 269 -7.06 20.69 31.20
C MET A 269 -6.80 19.26 30.73
N ILE A 270 -7.19 18.25 31.51
CA ILE A 270 -7.11 16.84 31.09
C ILE A 270 -8.01 16.59 29.88
N PHE A 271 -9.23 17.14 29.92
CA PHE A 271 -10.17 17.00 28.82
C PHE A 271 -9.58 17.62 27.54
N LEU A 272 -9.02 18.82 27.63
CA LEU A 272 -8.35 19.49 26.51
C LEU A 272 -7.13 18.70 25.99
N ALA A 273 -6.30 18.16 26.89
CA ALA A 273 -5.11 17.35 26.52
C ALA A 273 -5.49 16.00 25.86
N SER A 274 -6.69 15.49 26.12
CA SER A 274 -7.20 14.25 25.51
C SER A 274 -7.80 14.44 24.10
N VAL A 275 -8.14 15.68 23.71
CA VAL A 275 -8.74 15.98 22.40
C VAL A 275 -7.81 15.60 21.22
N PRO A 276 -6.51 15.97 21.21
CA PRO A 276 -5.63 15.57 20.12
C PRO A 276 -5.48 14.05 19.98
N VAL A 277 -5.44 13.32 21.11
CA VAL A 277 -5.28 11.87 21.15
C VAL A 277 -6.53 11.15 20.63
N THR A 278 -7.71 11.65 20.98
CA THR A 278 -9.00 11.07 20.55
C THR A 278 -9.39 11.47 19.13
N SER A 279 -8.98 12.64 18.65
CA SER A 279 -9.26 13.10 17.28
C SER A 279 -8.58 12.28 16.18
N PHE A 280 -7.64 11.42 16.55
CA PHE A 280 -6.84 10.61 15.63
C PHE A 280 -7.35 9.16 15.51
N ILE A 281 -8.23 8.71 16.41
CA ILE A 281 -8.89 7.39 16.42
C ILE A 281 -10.22 7.51 15.68
#